data_AF-A0A455SVQ1-F1
#
_entry.id   AF-A0A455SVQ1-F1
#
_cell.length_a   1.000
_cell.length_b   1.000
_cell.length_c   1.000
_cell.angle_alpha   90.00
_cell.angle_beta   90.00
_cell.angle_gamma   90.00
#
_symmetry.space_group_name_H-M   'P 1'
#
loop_
_entity.id
_entity.type
_entity.pdbx_description
1 polymer ?
#
loop_
_entity_poly.entity_id
_entity_poly.type
_entity_poly.pdbx_seq_one_letter_code
_entity_poly.pdbx_strand_id
1 'polypeptide(L)' 'MPTLDDLIAEAALRKTELARETGIAPATITRISHGGPTTRVTVNKILKVLERHLGRRIEIEHVEGLNITK' A
#
# COMPACT_ATOMS: atom_id res chain seq x y z
N MET A 1 13.16 -4.32 4.63
CA MET A 1 12.46 -3.04 4.33
C MET A 1 11.02 -3.21 4.78
N PRO A 2 10.24 -2.17 5.14
CA PRO A 2 8.87 -2.42 5.58
C PRO A 2 8.05 -3.02 4.44
N THR A 3 7.24 -4.02 4.75
CA THR A 3 6.21 -4.52 3.81
C THR A 3 5.05 -3.54 3.73
N LEU A 4 4.16 -3.75 2.76
CA LEU A 4 2.93 -2.96 2.70
C LEU A 4 2.06 -3.13 3.95
N ASP A 5 1.99 -4.34 4.53
CA ASP A 5 1.22 -4.59 5.74
C ASP A 5 1.83 -3.91 6.97
N ASP A 6 3.17 -3.84 7.06
CA ASP A 6 3.85 -3.09 8.13
C ASP A 6 3.48 -1.60 8.07
N LEU A 7 3.49 -1.00 6.88
CA LEU A 7 3.13 0.40 6.70
C LEU A 7 1.66 0.69 7.00
N ILE A 8 0.76 -0.24 6.66
CA ILE A 8 -0.67 -0.14 6.99
C ILE A 8 -0.86 -0.20 8.52
N ALA A 9 -0.16 -1.11 9.19
CA ALA A 9 -0.20 -1.24 10.64
C ALA A 9 0.40 -0.01 11.34
N GLU A 10 1.53 0.51 10.86
CA GLU A 10 2.16 1.74 11.36
C GLU A 10 1.22 2.95 11.22
N ALA A 11 0.48 3.03 10.12
CA ALA A 11 -0.51 4.08 9.89
C ALA A 11 -1.78 3.91 10.74
N ALA A 12 -1.87 2.87 11.57
CA ALA A 12 -3.03 2.51 12.37
C ALA A 12 -4.33 2.39 11.54
N LEU A 13 -4.22 1.99 10.28
CA LEU A 13 -5.36 1.87 9.37
C LEU A 13 -5.82 0.41 9.23
N ARG A 14 -7.13 0.22 9.15
CA ARG A 14 -7.70 -1.02 8.63
C ARG A 14 -7.63 -1.04 7.11
N LYS A 15 -7.46 -2.22 6.52
CA LYS A 15 -7.48 -2.40 5.05
C LYS A 15 -8.77 -1.86 4.40
N THR A 16 -9.90 -1.88 5.11
CA THR A 16 -11.17 -1.31 4.66
C THR A 16 -11.18 0.22 4.64
N GLU A 17 -10.50 0.86 5.58
CA GLU A 17 -10.36 2.32 5.63
C GLU A 17 -9.42 2.79 4.52
N LEU A 18 -8.28 2.10 4.37
CA LEU A 18 -7.37 2.32 3.26
C LEU A 18 -8.06 2.12 1.90
N ALA A 19 -8.89 1.10 1.76
CA ALA A 19 -9.69 0.88 0.56
C ALA A 19 -10.62 2.05 0.24
N ARG A 20 -11.31 2.59 1.26
CA ARG A 20 -12.20 3.74 1.11
C ARG A 20 -11.44 4.99 0.66
N GLU A 21 -10.25 5.24 1.22
CA GLU A 21 -9.45 6.41 0.88
C GLU A 21 -8.76 6.31 -0.49
N THR A 22 -8.32 5.11 -0.86
CA THR A 22 -7.61 4.88 -2.13
C THR A 22 -8.54 4.64 -3.31
N GLY A 23 -9.81 4.27 -3.05
CA GLY A 23 -10.75 3.77 -4.06
C GLY A 23 -10.38 2.38 -4.60
N ILE A 24 -9.50 1.64 -3.92
CA ILE A 24 -9.05 0.30 -4.30
C ILE A 24 -9.80 -0.72 -3.45
N ALA A 25 -10.28 -1.81 -4.06
CA ALA A 25 -10.99 -2.85 -3.33
C ALA A 25 -10.11 -3.46 -2.20
N PRO A 26 -10.65 -3.77 -1.00
CA PRO A 26 -9.89 -4.37 0.10
C PRO A 26 -9.20 -5.68 -0.28
N ALA A 27 -9.85 -6.49 -1.13
CA ALA A 27 -9.29 -7.72 -1.67
C ALA A 27 -8.04 -7.46 -2.52
N THR A 28 -8.02 -6.37 -3.30
CA THR A 28 -6.85 -5.97 -4.09
C THR A 28 -5.70 -5.52 -3.18
N ILE A 29 -5.96 -4.72 -2.15
CA ILE A 29 -4.94 -4.32 -1.16
C ILE A 29 -4.34 -5.55 -0.48
N THR A 30 -5.20 -6.48 -0.04
CA THR A 30 -4.79 -7.74 0.57
C THR A 30 -3.91 -8.54 -0.39
N ARG A 31 -4.33 -8.71 -1.64
CA ARG A 31 -3.58 -9.43 -2.66
C ARG A 31 -2.21 -8.80 -2.94
N ILE A 32 -2.13 -7.46 -3.00
CA ILE A 32 -0.86 -6.73 -3.18
C ILE A 32 0.06 -6.96 -1.98
N SER A 33 -0.48 -6.89 -0.76
CA SER A 33 0.30 -7.07 0.48
C SER A 33 0.94 -8.46 0.59
N HIS A 34 0.36 -9.46 -0.08
CA HIS A 34 0.88 -10.83 -0.15
C HIS A 34 1.64 -11.13 -1.46
N GLY A 35 2.15 -10.11 -2.17
CA GLY A 35 2.99 -10.30 -3.36
C GLY A 35 2.23 -10.59 -4.66
N GLY A 36 0.92 -10.36 -4.68
CA GLY A 36 0.12 -10.48 -5.91
C GLY A 36 0.43 -9.37 -6.92
N PRO A 37 0.25 -9.65 -8.23
CA PRO A 37 0.66 -8.74 -9.31
C PRO A 37 -0.08 -7.41 -9.29
N THR A 38 0.61 -6.30 -9.48
CA THR A 38 -0.01 -4.97 -9.43
C THR A 38 0.67 -3.99 -10.34
N THR A 39 0.05 -2.83 -10.53
CA THR A 39 0.63 -1.73 -11.31
C THR A 39 1.30 -0.72 -10.40
N ARG A 40 2.32 -0.03 -10.91
CA ARG A 40 2.99 1.07 -10.20
C ARG A 40 1.98 2.17 -9.81
N VAL A 41 0.98 2.43 -10.64
CA VAL A 41 -0.08 3.42 -10.38
C VAL A 41 -0.90 3.03 -9.15
N THR A 42 -1.31 1.75 -9.06
CA THR A 42 -2.08 1.25 -7.92
C THR A 42 -1.30 1.35 -6.62
N VAL A 43 -0.02 0.96 -6.63
CA VAL A 43 0.83 1.06 -5.44
C VAL A 43 1.03 2.51 -5.02
N ASN A 44 1.35 3.41 -5.96
CA ASN A 44 1.53 4.83 -5.65
C ASN A 44 0.29 5.46 -5.02
N LYS A 45 -0.92 5.07 -5.43
CA LYS A 45 -2.16 5.52 -4.78
C LYS A 45 -2.22 5.07 -3.31
N ILE A 46 -1.86 3.83 -3.03
CA ILE A 46 -1.84 3.28 -1.66
C ILE A 46 -0.78 4.02 -0.82
N LEU A 47 0.45 4.11 -1.33
CA LEU A 47 1.54 4.78 -0.61
C LEU A 47 1.21 6.24 -0.33
N LYS A 48 0.63 6.97 -1.27
CA LYS A 48 0.23 8.37 -1.07
C LYS A 48 -0.77 8.55 0.08
N VAL A 49 -1.67 7.59 0.30
CA VAL A 49 -2.56 7.63 1.47
C VAL A 49 -1.75 7.39 2.74
N LEU A 50 -0.90 6.37 2.76
CA LEU A 50 -0.05 6.05 3.92
C LEU A 50 0.91 7.20 4.27
N GLU A 51 1.49 7.89 3.29
CA GLU A 51 2.33 9.07 3.48
C GLU A 51 1.61 10.19 4.25
N ARG A 52 0.31 10.42 3.96
CA ARG A 52 -0.49 11.42 4.67
C ARG A 52 -0.71 11.06 6.13
N HIS A 53 -0.94 9.78 6.41
CA HIS A 53 -1.17 9.28 7.77
C HIS A 53 0.13 9.19 8.58
N LEU A 54 1.23 8.85 7.93
CA LEU A 54 2.55 8.70 8.57
C LEU A 54 3.36 10.00 8.62
N GLY A 55 2.94 11.04 7.91
CA GLY A 55 3.63 12.33 7.89
C GLY A 55 5.03 12.29 7.27
N ARG A 56 5.32 11.27 6.45
CA ARG A 56 6.63 11.09 5.79
C ARG A 56 6.46 10.55 4.38
N ARG A 57 7.45 10.80 3.52
CA ARG A 57 7.50 10.25 2.17
C ARG A 57 7.87 8.76 2.20
N ILE A 58 7.25 7.97 1.33
CA ILE A 58 7.48 6.53 1.17
C ILE A 58 7.76 6.27 -0.30
N GLU A 59 9.01 5.92 -0.60
CA GLU A 59 9.38 5.53 -1.95
C GLU A 59 8.99 4.07 -2.18
N ILE A 60 8.49 3.77 -3.38
CA ILE A 60 8.02 2.42 -3.71
C ILE A 60 9.15 1.41 -3.71
N GLU A 61 10.36 1.86 -4.04
CA GLU A 61 11.59 1.10 -3.95
C GLU A 61 11.94 0.75 -2.50
N HIS A 62 11.39 1.45 -1.50
CA HIS A 62 11.57 1.18 -0.07
C HIS A 62 10.56 0.21 0.54
N VAL A 63 9.67 -0.39 -0.27
CA VAL A 63 8.63 -1.30 0.19
C VAL A 63 8.92 -2.72 -0.26
N GLU A 64 8.98 -3.63 0.71
CA GLU A 64 9.30 -5.03 0.48
C GLU A 64 8.08 -5.83 -0.04
N GLY A 65 8.34 -6.83 -0.90
CA GLY A 65 7.33 -7.79 -1.34
C GLY A 65 6.38 -7.31 -2.44
N LEU A 66 6.60 -6.13 -3.03
CA LEU A 66 5.78 -5.62 -4.13
C LEU A 66 6.09 -6.33 -5.45
N ASN A 67 5.06 -6.94 -6.06
CA ASN A 67 5.14 -7.54 -7.38
C ASN A 67 4.55 -6.60 -8.45
N ILE A 68 5.37 -5.64 -8.90
CA ILE A 68 4.95 -4.63 -9.87
C ILE A 68 5.18 -5.17 -11.28
N THR A 69 4.09 -5.40 -12.01
CA THR A 69 4.13 -5.80 -13.42
C THR A 69 4.12 -4.57 -14.33
N LYS A 70 4.70 -4.70 -15.53
CA LYS A 70 4.75 -3.65 -16.56
C LYS A 70 3.37 -3.13 -16.93
#